data_AF-A0A9W9MVI1-F1
#
_entry.id   AF-A0A9W9MVI1-F1
#
_cell.length_a   1.000
_cell.length_b   1.000
_cell.length_c   1.000
_cell.angle_alpha   90.00
_cell.angle_beta   90.00
_cell.angle_gamma   90.00
#
_symmetry.space_group_name_H-M   'P 1'
#
loop_
_entity.id
_entity.type
_entity.pdbx_description
1 polymer ?
#
loop_
_entity_poly.entity_id
_entity_poly.type
_entity_poly.pdbx_seq_one_letter_code
_entity_poly.pdbx_strand_id
1 'polypeptide(L)'
;MSAPTAIRQPEQALQFQPEAVSHDQDDEILIDVQATNEGAPANPVAESAEDTEMRIDEEGRPVFTPAKDVATAYKIETRKVPVPPHRMTPLKASWAKICPPIVEHLKLQVRMNIKSRSVELRTSKFTNDVGALQKGADFVKAFTLGFDLDDAIALLRLDDLYIQTFEIKDVKTLNGEHLGRAIGRIAGKDGKTKFAIENASRTRVVLADQKIHILGGFKNIHIAREAIVSLILGSPPGKVYGNLRTVASRMKERF
;
A
#
# COMPACT_ATOMS: atom_id res chain seq x y z
N MET A 1 -4.50 -55.06 -42.95
CA MET A 1 -4.03 -55.72 -41.71
C MET A 1 -4.56 -54.91 -40.55
N SER A 2 -5.57 -55.46 -39.89
CA SER A 2 -6.41 -54.81 -38.88
C SER A 2 -6.01 -55.39 -37.52
N ALA A 3 -5.59 -54.55 -36.59
CA ALA A 3 -5.23 -54.98 -35.24
C ALA A 3 -6.43 -54.79 -34.27
N PRO A 4 -6.60 -55.68 -33.28
CA PRO A 4 -7.89 -55.99 -32.69
C PRO A 4 -8.15 -55.31 -31.34
N THR A 5 -9.41 -55.00 -31.11
CA THR A 5 -10.03 -54.48 -29.89
C THR A 5 -9.95 -55.50 -28.75
N ALA A 6 -9.43 -55.11 -27.58
CA ALA A 6 -9.45 -55.91 -26.37
C ALA A 6 -10.33 -55.24 -25.30
N ILE A 7 -11.47 -55.87 -25.01
CA ILE A 7 -12.38 -55.58 -23.90
C ILE A 7 -11.93 -56.42 -22.69
N ARG A 8 -11.77 -55.80 -21.52
CA ARG A 8 -11.65 -56.50 -20.22
C ARG A 8 -12.47 -55.78 -19.15
N GLN A 9 -13.12 -56.60 -18.33
CA GLN A 9 -14.26 -56.35 -17.42
C GLN A 9 -13.95 -55.51 -16.16
N PRO A 10 -15.00 -55.06 -15.41
CA PRO A 10 -14.91 -54.03 -14.39
C PRO A 10 -14.60 -54.58 -12.99
N GLU A 11 -13.67 -53.94 -12.27
CA GLU A 11 -13.40 -54.20 -10.85
C GLU A 11 -13.81 -53.01 -9.97
N GLN A 12 -14.87 -53.27 -9.22
CA GLN A 12 -15.16 -52.91 -7.82
C GLN A 12 -15.10 -51.43 -7.39
N ALA A 13 -16.31 -50.96 -7.08
CA ALA A 13 -16.60 -49.74 -6.35
C ALA A 13 -15.98 -49.75 -4.94
N LEU A 14 -15.19 -48.73 -4.62
CA LEU A 14 -14.86 -48.37 -3.26
C LEU A 14 -16.00 -47.52 -2.68
N GLN A 15 -16.82 -48.16 -1.85
CA GLN A 15 -17.77 -47.52 -0.95
C GLN A 15 -16.97 -46.82 0.16
N PHE A 16 -17.08 -45.50 0.26
CA PHE A 16 -16.63 -44.75 1.43
C PHE A 16 -17.84 -44.55 2.36
N GLN A 17 -17.77 -45.12 3.56
CA GLN A 17 -18.76 -44.96 4.61
C GLN A 17 -18.68 -43.54 5.21
N PRO A 18 -19.81 -42.86 5.44
CA PRO A 18 -19.82 -41.65 6.27
C PRO A 18 -19.93 -42.04 7.75
N GLU A 19 -18.97 -41.58 8.56
CA GLU A 19 -19.07 -41.63 10.02
C GLU A 19 -20.12 -40.63 10.51
N ALA A 20 -20.99 -41.10 11.39
CA ALA A 20 -22.01 -40.31 12.07
C ALA A 20 -21.43 -39.68 13.36
N VAL A 21 -21.72 -38.40 13.57
CA VAL A 21 -21.79 -37.83 14.93
C VAL A 21 -23.08 -37.01 15.02
N SER A 22 -23.81 -37.28 16.09
CA SER A 22 -25.18 -36.89 16.42
C SER A 22 -25.31 -35.45 16.96
N HIS A 23 -26.58 -35.05 16.98
CA HIS A 23 -27.25 -33.78 17.31
C HIS A 23 -26.97 -33.08 18.64
N ASP A 24 -27.58 -31.88 18.70
CA ASP A 24 -27.99 -31.04 19.85
C ASP A 24 -27.06 -29.85 20.13
N GLN A 25 -27.51 -28.60 20.32
CA GLN A 25 -28.84 -28.01 20.49
C GLN A 25 -28.72 -26.49 20.21
N ASP A 26 -29.82 -25.88 19.79
CA ASP A 26 -30.06 -24.44 19.88
C ASP A 26 -29.85 -23.97 21.33
N ASP A 27 -29.27 -22.78 21.54
CA ASP A 27 -29.57 -22.00 22.74
C ASP A 27 -29.45 -20.50 22.46
N GLU A 28 -30.63 -19.89 22.51
CA GLU A 28 -30.91 -18.46 22.53
C GLU A 28 -30.33 -17.84 23.82
N ILE A 29 -29.70 -16.67 23.70
CA ILE A 29 -29.27 -15.90 24.87
C ILE A 29 -30.49 -15.13 25.38
N LEU A 30 -31.21 -15.73 26.32
CA LEU A 30 -32.29 -15.10 27.08
C LEU A 30 -31.69 -14.20 28.18
N ILE A 31 -31.99 -12.91 28.12
CA ILE A 31 -31.72 -11.96 29.20
C ILE A 31 -32.95 -12.00 30.11
N ASP A 32 -32.77 -12.41 31.37
CA ASP A 32 -33.81 -12.26 32.39
C ASP A 32 -33.34 -11.40 33.57
N VAL A 33 -34.30 -10.63 34.06
CA VAL A 33 -34.22 -9.49 34.98
C VAL A 33 -34.91 -9.90 36.29
N GLN A 34 -34.30 -9.52 37.43
CA GLN A 34 -34.83 -9.47 38.84
C GLN A 34 -34.42 -10.54 39.88
N ALA A 35 -33.59 -10.06 40.82
CA ALA A 35 -33.69 -10.02 42.30
C ALA A 35 -34.12 -11.27 43.14
N THR A 36 -33.27 -11.71 44.09
CA THR A 36 -33.30 -11.41 45.56
C THR A 36 -32.32 -12.31 46.39
N ASN A 37 -31.78 -11.74 47.48
CA ASN A 37 -31.04 -12.23 48.68
C ASN A 37 -31.03 -13.76 49.01
N GLU A 38 -30.06 -14.37 49.72
CA GLU A 38 -29.22 -13.94 50.88
C GLU A 38 -28.12 -15.00 51.20
N GLY A 39 -26.98 -14.62 51.81
CA GLY A 39 -26.08 -15.55 52.56
C GLY A 39 -24.56 -15.32 52.43
N ALA A 40 -23.93 -14.68 53.43
CA ALA A 40 -22.47 -14.43 53.57
C ALA A 40 -21.72 -15.64 54.22
N PRO A 41 -20.34 -15.74 54.32
CA PRO A 41 -19.44 -14.66 54.76
C PRO A 41 -18.03 -14.51 54.09
N ALA A 42 -17.55 -13.27 54.10
CA ALA A 42 -16.20 -12.74 54.38
C ALA A 42 -14.95 -13.18 53.56
N ASN A 43 -14.50 -12.29 52.66
CA ASN A 43 -13.09 -11.86 52.53
C ASN A 43 -13.01 -10.49 51.81
N PRO A 44 -11.99 -9.63 52.07
CA PRO A 44 -12.09 -8.20 51.82
C PRO A 44 -11.96 -7.85 50.34
N VAL A 45 -12.96 -7.13 49.84
CA VAL A 45 -13.05 -6.57 48.49
C VAL A 45 -12.20 -5.30 48.45
N ALA A 46 -11.17 -5.29 47.61
CA ALA A 46 -10.64 -4.06 47.05
C ALA A 46 -11.67 -3.60 45.99
N GLU A 47 -12.36 -2.52 46.30
CA GLU A 47 -13.42 -1.93 45.47
C GLU A 47 -12.88 -1.55 44.09
N SER A 48 -13.31 -2.28 43.06
CA SER A 48 -13.44 -1.75 41.71
C SER A 48 -14.62 -0.77 41.71
N ALA A 49 -14.35 0.46 42.15
CA ALA A 49 -15.30 1.56 42.06
C ALA A 49 -15.52 1.93 40.59
N GLU A 50 -16.78 2.23 40.30
CA GLU A 50 -17.34 2.61 39.01
C GLU A 50 -16.57 3.81 38.40
N ASP A 51 -15.86 3.57 37.28
CA ASP A 51 -15.09 4.57 36.51
C ASP A 51 -16.00 5.55 35.71
N THR A 52 -17.19 5.90 36.23
CA THR A 52 -18.18 6.74 35.54
C THR A 52 -18.44 8.10 36.21
N GLU A 53 -17.74 8.42 37.29
CA GLU A 53 -17.90 9.71 37.99
C GLU A 53 -16.73 10.66 37.72
N MET A 54 -17.03 11.82 37.13
CA MET A 54 -16.04 12.90 36.95
C MET A 54 -15.65 13.47 38.33
N ARG A 55 -14.43 13.19 38.80
CA ARG A 55 -13.90 13.83 40.01
C ARG A 55 -13.47 15.27 39.69
N ILE A 56 -14.12 16.23 40.33
CA ILE A 56 -13.85 17.67 40.21
C ILE A 56 -12.97 18.07 41.41
N ASP A 57 -11.88 18.81 41.17
CA ASP A 57 -11.02 19.35 42.23
C ASP A 57 -11.70 20.51 42.99
N GLU A 58 -11.12 20.95 44.12
CA GLU A 58 -11.67 22.06 44.94
C GLU A 58 -11.75 23.40 44.18
N GLU A 59 -11.12 23.50 43.01
CA GLU A 59 -11.15 24.68 42.12
C GLU A 59 -12.16 24.53 40.95
N GLY A 60 -12.98 23.47 40.95
CA GLY A 60 -14.04 23.28 39.96
C GLY A 60 -13.56 22.74 38.60
N ARG A 61 -12.33 22.23 38.51
CA ARG A 61 -11.76 21.65 37.28
C ARG A 61 -11.83 20.12 37.34
N PRO A 62 -12.19 19.45 36.23
CA PRO A 62 -12.22 17.99 36.18
C PRO A 62 -10.80 17.42 36.21
N VAL A 63 -10.53 16.53 37.17
CA VAL A 63 -9.28 15.80 37.30
C VAL A 63 -9.37 14.52 36.48
N PHE A 64 -8.75 14.54 35.30
CA PHE A 64 -8.62 13.35 34.48
C PHE A 64 -7.52 12.45 35.03
N THR A 65 -7.85 11.20 35.34
CA THR A 65 -6.84 10.19 35.59
C THR A 65 -6.03 9.99 34.30
N PRO A 66 -4.69 9.84 34.39
CA PRO A 66 -3.88 9.60 33.21
C PRO A 66 -4.37 8.32 32.53
N ALA A 67 -4.72 8.43 31.24
CA ALA A 67 -5.22 7.31 30.48
C ALA A 67 -4.25 6.13 30.61
N LYS A 68 -4.76 4.97 31.04
CA LYS A 68 -4.00 3.73 30.93
C LYS A 68 -3.73 3.52 29.45
N ASP A 69 -2.47 3.31 29.06
CA ASP A 69 -2.10 2.93 27.70
C ASP A 69 -2.73 1.56 27.40
N VAL A 70 -3.99 1.57 26.97
CA VAL A 70 -4.63 0.38 26.43
C VAL A 70 -3.89 0.11 25.13
N ALA A 71 -3.02 -0.90 25.13
CA ALA A 71 -2.34 -1.38 23.94
C ALA A 71 -3.41 -1.52 22.85
N THR A 72 -3.36 -0.63 21.87
CA THR A 72 -4.35 -0.52 20.80
C THR A 72 -4.66 -1.92 20.31
N ALA A 73 -5.92 -2.37 20.49
CA ALA A 73 -6.32 -3.70 20.07
C ALA A 73 -5.84 -3.91 18.63
N TYR A 74 -5.00 -4.92 18.42
CA TYR A 74 -4.38 -5.22 17.12
C TYR A 74 -5.48 -5.52 16.10
N LYS A 75 -6.02 -4.47 15.48
CA LYS A 75 -7.01 -4.59 14.44
C LYS A 75 -6.32 -5.22 13.24
N ILE A 76 -6.79 -6.41 12.87
CA ILE A 76 -6.30 -7.07 11.66
C ILE A 76 -6.83 -6.26 10.48
N GLU A 77 -5.98 -5.41 9.95
CA GLU A 77 -6.27 -4.59 8.79
C GLU A 77 -5.78 -5.30 7.54
N THR A 78 -6.62 -5.26 6.52
CA THR A 78 -6.29 -5.83 5.21
C THR A 78 -6.40 -4.74 4.15
N ARG A 79 -5.45 -4.73 3.22
CA ARG A 79 -5.44 -3.77 2.12
C ARG A 79 -5.16 -4.49 0.82
N LYS A 80 -6.04 -4.25 -0.16
CA LYS A 80 -5.90 -4.80 -1.52
C LYS A 80 -5.40 -3.72 -2.46
N VAL A 81 -4.34 -4.02 -3.22
CA VAL A 81 -3.81 -3.14 -4.27
C VAL A 81 -4.07 -3.80 -5.62
N PRO A 82 -4.87 -3.18 -6.51
CA PRO A 82 -5.11 -3.71 -7.85
C PRO A 82 -3.87 -3.54 -8.73
N VAL A 83 -3.57 -4.56 -9.54
CA VAL A 83 -2.40 -4.55 -10.44
C VAL A 83 -2.88 -4.52 -11.90
N PRO A 84 -2.40 -3.57 -12.73
CA PRO A 84 -2.68 -3.55 -14.15
C PRO A 84 -2.23 -4.82 -14.88
N PRO A 85 -2.96 -5.29 -15.92
CA PRO A 85 -2.63 -6.53 -16.63
C PRO A 85 -1.21 -6.54 -17.23
N HIS A 86 -0.76 -5.41 -17.77
CA HIS A 86 0.56 -5.27 -18.39
C HIS A 86 1.74 -5.35 -17.40
N ARG A 87 1.47 -5.30 -16.08
CA ARG A 87 2.48 -5.43 -15.01
C ARG A 87 2.42 -6.77 -14.28
N MET A 88 1.52 -7.67 -14.65
CA MET A 88 1.38 -8.96 -13.97
C MET A 88 2.59 -9.88 -14.18
N THR A 89 3.14 -9.91 -15.41
CA THR A 89 4.33 -10.69 -15.76
C THR A 89 5.58 -10.24 -14.99
N PRO A 90 5.96 -8.95 -14.97
CA PRO A 90 7.11 -8.51 -14.18
C PRO A 90 6.89 -8.66 -12.67
N LEU A 91 5.64 -8.54 -12.18
CA LEU A 91 5.34 -8.79 -10.77
C LEU A 91 5.64 -10.23 -10.37
N LYS A 92 5.27 -11.22 -11.19
CA LYS A 92 5.58 -12.63 -10.94
C LYS A 92 7.08 -12.91 -10.98
N ALA A 93 7.81 -12.32 -11.94
CA ALA A 93 9.25 -12.50 -12.07
C ALA A 93 10.03 -11.92 -10.88
N SER A 94 9.65 -10.73 -10.41
CA SER A 94 10.30 -10.05 -9.29
C SER A 94 9.70 -10.42 -7.92
N TRP A 95 8.69 -11.29 -7.86
CA TRP A 95 7.96 -11.63 -6.62
C TRP A 95 8.88 -12.13 -5.51
N ALA A 96 9.86 -12.98 -5.86
CA ALA A 96 10.84 -13.52 -4.93
C ALA A 96 11.70 -12.42 -4.27
N LYS A 97 11.89 -11.28 -4.95
CA LYS A 97 12.65 -10.13 -4.42
C LYS A 97 11.76 -9.10 -3.72
N ILE A 98 10.46 -9.05 -4.03
CA ILE A 98 9.48 -8.14 -3.44
C ILE A 98 9.04 -8.62 -2.05
N CYS A 99 8.90 -9.94 -1.85
CA CYS A 99 8.43 -10.51 -0.58
C CYS A 99 9.37 -10.24 0.61
N PRO A 100 10.70 -10.47 0.51
CA PRO A 100 11.58 -10.34 1.67
C PRO A 100 11.56 -8.94 2.29
N PRO A 101 11.68 -7.83 1.53
CA PRO A 101 11.60 -6.49 2.11
C PRO A 101 10.30 -6.22 2.87
N ILE A 102 9.15 -6.72 2.39
CA ILE A 102 7.86 -6.50 3.05
C ILE A 102 7.75 -7.33 4.34
N VAL A 103 8.20 -8.59 4.31
CA VAL A 103 8.09 -9.49 5.45
C VAL A 103 9.14 -9.16 6.51
N GLU A 104 10.36 -8.81 6.13
CA GLU A 104 11.46 -8.53 7.07
C GLU A 104 11.34 -7.15 7.72
N HIS A 105 11.10 -6.09 6.91
CA HIS A 105 11.06 -4.72 7.44
C HIS A 105 9.70 -4.37 8.06
N LEU A 106 8.59 -4.76 7.43
CA LEU A 106 7.24 -4.37 7.86
C LEU A 106 6.49 -5.49 8.60
N LYS A 107 6.98 -6.73 8.53
CA LYS A 107 6.35 -7.93 9.16
C LYS A 107 4.89 -8.12 8.73
N LEU A 108 4.58 -7.75 7.50
CA LEU A 108 3.25 -7.91 6.91
C LEU A 108 3.14 -9.26 6.21
N GLN A 109 1.95 -9.84 6.26
CA GLN A 109 1.62 -11.00 5.44
C GLN A 109 1.18 -10.52 4.07
N VAL A 110 1.77 -11.08 3.01
CA VAL A 110 1.48 -10.71 1.62
C VAL A 110 0.97 -11.92 0.86
N ARG A 111 -0.13 -11.74 0.13
CA ARG A 111 -0.70 -12.76 -0.76
C ARG A 111 -0.96 -12.15 -2.14
N MET A 112 -0.54 -12.85 -3.18
CA MET A 112 -0.87 -12.49 -4.55
C MET A 112 -2.08 -13.31 -5.02
N ASN A 113 -3.17 -12.64 -5.40
CA ASN A 113 -4.33 -13.29 -5.99
C ASN A 113 -4.36 -13.06 -7.50
N ILE A 114 -4.13 -14.14 -8.26
CA ILE A 114 -4.04 -14.09 -9.72
C ILE A 114 -5.43 -13.89 -10.36
N LYS A 115 -6.49 -14.41 -9.73
CA LYS A 115 -7.87 -14.30 -10.26
C LYS A 115 -8.40 -12.87 -10.14
N SER A 116 -8.24 -12.25 -8.97
CA SER A 116 -8.65 -10.87 -8.73
C SER A 116 -7.61 -9.84 -9.19
N ARG A 117 -6.46 -10.29 -9.71
CA ARG A 117 -5.32 -9.45 -10.15
C ARG A 117 -4.95 -8.38 -9.11
N SER A 118 -4.95 -8.80 -7.84
CA SER A 118 -4.72 -7.90 -6.71
C SER A 118 -3.71 -8.52 -5.75
N VAL A 119 -2.90 -7.66 -5.13
CA VAL A 119 -2.02 -8.03 -4.03
C VAL A 119 -2.72 -7.65 -2.73
N GLU A 120 -2.88 -8.64 -1.85
CA GLU A 120 -3.49 -8.49 -0.54
C GLU A 120 -2.37 -8.40 0.51
N LEU A 121 -2.37 -7.31 1.27
CA LEU A 121 -1.51 -7.12 2.44
C LEU A 121 -2.37 -7.24 3.70
N ARG A 122 -1.84 -7.93 4.71
CA ARG A 122 -2.49 -8.13 6.01
C ARG A 122 -1.51 -7.85 7.13
N THR A 123 -1.98 -7.15 8.17
CA THR A 123 -1.18 -6.93 9.38
C THR A 123 -1.05 -8.22 10.18
N SER A 124 0.14 -8.46 10.75
CA SER A 124 0.39 -9.61 11.62
C SER A 124 0.54 -9.15 13.08
N LYS A 125 0.55 -10.09 14.02
CA LYS A 125 0.81 -9.82 15.45
C LYS A 125 2.19 -9.20 15.70
N PHE A 126 3.11 -9.32 14.74
CA PHE A 126 4.47 -8.78 14.85
C PHE A 126 4.61 -7.38 14.25
N THR A 127 3.57 -6.86 13.59
CA THR A 127 3.54 -5.51 13.05
C THR A 127 3.26 -4.52 14.17
N ASN A 128 4.26 -3.74 14.54
CA ASN A 128 4.16 -2.77 15.64
C ASN A 128 3.82 -1.35 15.17
N ASP A 129 4.08 -1.04 13.89
CA ASP A 129 3.85 0.29 13.33
C ASP A 129 2.50 0.36 12.60
N VAL A 130 1.69 1.35 12.97
CA VAL A 130 0.39 1.65 12.36
C VAL A 130 0.59 2.10 10.89
N GLY A 131 1.72 2.76 10.59
CA GLY A 131 2.06 3.22 9.24
C GLY A 131 2.56 2.13 8.29
N ALA A 132 2.93 0.96 8.81
CA ALA A 132 3.58 -0.09 8.01
C ALA A 132 2.68 -0.62 6.88
N LEU A 133 1.38 -0.76 7.13
CA LEU A 133 0.43 -1.22 6.12
C LEU A 133 0.33 -0.24 4.94
N GLN A 134 0.35 1.06 5.22
CA GLN A 134 0.32 2.11 4.22
C GLN A 134 1.62 2.13 3.41
N LYS A 135 2.78 2.06 4.06
CA LYS A 135 4.09 1.97 3.38
C LYS A 135 4.19 0.73 2.48
N GLY A 136 3.72 -0.42 2.94
CA GLY A 136 3.65 -1.65 2.15
C GLY A 136 2.72 -1.51 0.94
N ALA A 137 1.56 -0.88 1.11
CA ALA A 137 0.64 -0.61 0.02
C ALA A 137 1.23 0.37 -1.01
N ASP A 138 1.93 1.41 -0.56
CA ASP A 138 2.57 2.40 -1.42
C ASP A 138 3.77 1.81 -2.17
N PHE A 139 4.53 0.91 -1.55
CA PHE A 139 5.58 0.13 -2.20
C PHE A 139 5.04 -0.73 -3.35
N VAL A 140 3.99 -1.52 -3.09
CA VAL A 140 3.35 -2.34 -4.14
C VAL A 140 2.79 -1.41 -5.23
N LYS A 141 2.13 -0.32 -4.83
CA LYS A 141 1.59 0.67 -5.77
C LYS A 141 2.70 1.27 -6.64
N ALA A 142 3.84 1.66 -6.10
CA ALA A 142 4.99 2.15 -6.85
C ALA A 142 5.41 1.16 -7.95
N PHE A 143 5.52 -0.12 -7.60
CA PHE A 143 5.87 -1.16 -8.55
C PHE A 143 4.80 -1.34 -9.64
N THR A 144 3.51 -1.23 -9.29
CA THR A 144 2.41 -1.26 -10.28
C THR A 144 2.42 -0.08 -11.24
N LEU A 145 2.90 1.10 -10.80
CA LEU A 145 3.01 2.30 -11.62
C LEU A 145 4.19 2.25 -12.60
N GLY A 146 5.08 1.27 -12.46
CA GLY A 146 6.18 1.03 -13.40
C GLY A 146 7.56 1.45 -12.90
N PHE A 147 7.70 1.83 -11.63
CA PHE A 147 9.02 2.02 -11.02
C PHE A 147 9.78 0.71 -10.94
N ASP A 148 11.11 0.81 -10.91
CA ASP A 148 11.99 -0.33 -10.70
C ASP A 148 11.94 -0.78 -9.23
N LEU A 149 12.38 -2.01 -8.98
CA LEU A 149 12.38 -2.61 -7.65
C LEU A 149 13.27 -1.83 -6.69
N ASP A 150 14.46 -1.43 -7.14
CA ASP A 150 15.44 -0.73 -6.30
C ASP A 150 14.93 0.66 -5.88
N ASP A 151 14.28 1.37 -6.80
CA ASP A 151 13.63 2.66 -6.52
C ASP A 151 12.42 2.49 -5.58
N ALA A 152 11.67 1.40 -5.71
CA ALA A 152 10.57 1.09 -4.80
C ALA A 152 11.09 0.76 -3.39
N ILE A 153 12.21 0.02 -3.26
CA ILE A 153 12.83 -0.27 -1.96
C ILE A 153 13.26 1.02 -1.25
N ALA A 154 13.67 2.05 -2.01
CA ALA A 154 14.00 3.35 -1.43
C ALA A 154 12.82 4.00 -0.68
N LEU A 155 11.58 3.77 -1.13
CA LEU A 155 10.36 4.24 -0.46
C LEU A 155 10.13 3.56 0.89
N LEU A 156 10.55 2.30 1.05
CA LEU A 156 10.48 1.59 2.33
C LEU A 156 11.53 2.08 3.34
N ARG A 157 12.65 2.61 2.84
CA ARG A 157 13.78 3.04 3.67
C ARG A 157 13.67 4.51 4.12
N LEU A 158 13.16 5.40 3.25
CA LEU A 158 13.05 6.83 3.53
C LEU A 158 11.60 7.27 3.47
N ASP A 159 11.10 7.84 4.57
CA ASP A 159 9.71 8.29 4.71
C ASP A 159 9.43 9.64 3.99
N ASP A 160 10.47 10.37 3.61
CA ASP A 160 10.37 11.66 2.91
C ASP A 160 10.15 11.52 1.38
N LEU A 161 10.01 10.30 0.88
CA LEU A 161 9.83 10.00 -0.52
C LEU A 161 8.35 9.86 -0.87
N TYR A 162 7.90 10.66 -1.83
CA TYR A 162 6.51 10.70 -2.28
C TYR A 162 6.40 10.24 -3.73
N ILE A 163 5.24 9.71 -4.08
CA ILE A 163 4.88 9.40 -5.46
C ILE A 163 3.78 10.34 -5.89
N GLN A 164 4.02 11.06 -6.99
CA GLN A 164 3.04 11.92 -7.61
C GLN A 164 2.71 11.41 -9.01
N THR A 165 1.43 11.18 -9.25
CA THR A 165 0.91 10.90 -10.59
C THR A 165 0.36 12.19 -11.18
N PHE A 166 0.66 12.40 -12.45
CA PHE A 166 0.30 13.59 -13.19
C PHE A 166 -0.16 13.20 -14.58
N GLU A 167 -1.26 13.79 -15.06
CA GLU A 167 -1.74 13.58 -16.42
C GLU A 167 -1.37 14.76 -17.33
N ILE A 168 -0.92 14.47 -18.54
CA ILE A 168 -0.55 15.53 -19.51
C ILE A 168 -1.75 16.43 -19.85
N LYS A 169 -2.97 15.88 -19.80
CA LYS A 169 -4.21 16.61 -20.07
C LYS A 169 -4.51 17.72 -19.06
N ASP A 170 -3.98 17.63 -17.84
CA ASP A 170 -4.27 18.59 -16.76
C ASP A 170 -3.67 19.98 -17.05
N VAL A 171 -2.61 20.05 -17.86
CA VAL A 171 -1.95 21.32 -18.24
C VAL A 171 -2.60 21.94 -19.46
N LYS A 172 -2.83 21.09 -20.47
CA LYS A 172 -3.31 21.51 -21.77
C LYS A 172 -4.08 20.36 -22.39
N THR A 173 -5.25 20.68 -22.92
CA THR A 173 -6.04 19.75 -23.72
C THR A 173 -5.32 19.48 -25.04
N LEU A 174 -4.51 18.43 -25.06
CA LEU A 174 -3.68 18.03 -26.20
C LEU A 174 -4.33 16.84 -26.90
N ASN A 175 -4.60 17.00 -28.18
CA ASN A 175 -5.21 15.96 -29.02
C ASN A 175 -4.16 15.34 -29.96
N GLY A 176 -4.22 14.02 -30.11
CA GLY A 176 -3.50 13.23 -31.12
C GLY A 176 -2.02 13.64 -31.31
N GLU A 177 -1.74 14.33 -32.41
CA GLU A 177 -0.39 14.75 -32.80
C GLU A 177 0.31 15.59 -31.73
N HIS A 178 -0.43 16.48 -31.06
CA HIS A 178 0.15 17.33 -30.03
C HIS A 178 0.53 16.54 -28.76
N LEU A 179 -0.19 15.46 -28.44
CA LEU A 179 0.12 14.57 -27.33
C LEU A 179 1.41 13.78 -27.61
N GLY A 180 1.50 13.17 -28.80
CA GLY A 180 2.70 12.44 -29.22
C GLY A 180 3.94 13.35 -29.28
N ARG A 181 3.77 14.59 -29.76
CA ARG A 181 4.83 15.60 -29.75
C ARG A 181 5.26 16.00 -28.34
N ALA A 182 4.31 16.21 -27.42
CA ALA A 182 4.63 16.54 -26.03
C ALA A 182 5.40 15.40 -25.33
N ILE A 183 4.95 14.16 -25.51
CA ILE A 183 5.63 12.96 -24.99
C ILE A 183 7.05 12.85 -25.57
N GLY A 184 7.20 13.05 -26.88
CA GLY A 184 8.50 13.04 -27.56
C GLY A 184 9.48 14.09 -27.02
N ARG A 185 8.99 15.26 -26.59
CA ARG A 185 9.81 16.30 -25.96
C ARG A 185 10.23 15.96 -24.53
N ILE A 186 9.36 15.30 -23.76
CA ILE A 186 9.65 14.89 -22.38
C ILE A 186 10.67 13.76 -22.37
N ALA A 187 10.48 12.74 -23.21
CA ALA A 187 11.42 11.65 -23.34
C ALA A 187 12.75 12.14 -23.94
N GLY A 188 12.68 12.91 -25.03
CA GLY A 188 13.84 13.21 -25.86
C GLY A 188 14.36 11.98 -26.60
N LYS A 189 15.42 12.16 -27.40
CA LYS A 189 16.09 11.03 -28.07
C LYS A 189 16.65 10.07 -27.03
N ASP A 190 16.28 8.79 -27.10
CA ASP A 190 16.72 7.72 -26.20
C ASP A 190 16.49 8.01 -24.70
N GLY A 191 15.49 8.84 -24.36
CA GLY A 191 15.25 9.20 -22.96
C GLY A 191 16.24 10.23 -22.39
N LYS A 192 17.10 10.86 -23.21
CA LYS A 192 18.13 11.80 -22.73
C LYS A 192 17.55 12.98 -21.95
N THR A 193 16.42 13.53 -22.38
CA THR A 193 15.78 14.67 -21.70
C THR A 193 15.20 14.24 -20.37
N LYS A 194 14.49 13.10 -20.35
CA LYS A 194 14.01 12.47 -19.11
C LYS A 194 15.17 12.26 -18.12
N PHE A 195 16.25 11.62 -18.55
CA PHE A 195 17.40 11.32 -17.69
C PHE A 195 18.10 12.59 -17.17
N ALA A 196 18.18 13.64 -18.00
CA ALA A 196 18.73 14.92 -17.59
C ALA A 196 17.88 15.57 -16.49
N ILE A 197 16.55 15.50 -16.60
CA ILE A 197 15.63 15.99 -15.56
C ILE A 197 15.82 15.17 -14.28
N GLU A 198 15.79 13.83 -14.39
CA GLU A 198 15.96 12.92 -13.24
C GLU A 198 17.24 13.20 -12.45
N ASN A 199 18.37 13.37 -13.14
CA ASN A 199 19.66 13.67 -12.50
C ASN A 199 19.70 15.07 -11.89
N ALA A 200 19.11 16.07 -12.55
CA ALA A 200 19.08 17.44 -12.05
C ALA A 200 18.21 17.59 -10.79
N SER A 201 17.01 17.00 -10.79
CA SER A 201 16.08 17.08 -9.65
C SER A 201 16.25 15.97 -8.62
N ARG A 202 17.11 14.96 -8.85
CA ARG A 202 17.25 13.76 -8.01
C ARG A 202 15.90 13.07 -7.79
N THR A 203 15.15 12.90 -8.86
CA THR A 203 13.85 12.21 -8.88
C THR A 203 13.91 11.04 -9.85
N ARG A 204 13.00 10.09 -9.68
CA ARG A 204 12.75 9.02 -10.67
C ARG A 204 11.45 9.31 -11.38
N VAL A 205 11.45 9.24 -12.71
CA VAL A 205 10.30 9.54 -13.55
C VAL A 205 9.96 8.32 -14.39
N VAL A 206 8.70 7.92 -14.39
CA VAL A 206 8.17 6.90 -15.30
C VAL A 206 7.14 7.56 -16.19
N LEU A 207 7.31 7.39 -17.50
CA LEU A 207 6.40 7.92 -18.50
C LEU A 207 5.56 6.78 -19.05
N ALA A 208 4.24 6.87 -18.85
CA ALA A 208 3.24 5.90 -19.27
C ALA A 208 2.22 6.61 -20.19
N ASP A 209 2.63 6.88 -21.43
CA ASP A 209 1.89 7.62 -22.45
C ASP A 209 1.32 8.95 -21.93
N GLN A 210 0.09 8.92 -21.45
CA GLN A 210 -0.66 10.06 -20.95
C GLN A 210 -0.35 10.39 -19.48
N LYS A 211 0.05 9.40 -18.69
CA LYS A 211 0.34 9.54 -17.26
C LYS A 211 1.82 9.54 -17.01
N ILE A 212 2.27 10.43 -16.15
CA ILE A 212 3.65 10.57 -15.73
C ILE A 212 3.67 10.37 -14.23
N HIS A 213 4.53 9.46 -13.78
CA HIS A 213 4.73 9.19 -12.37
C HIS A 213 6.11 9.73 -11.97
N ILE A 214 6.15 10.53 -10.91
CA ILE A 214 7.37 11.12 -10.37
C ILE A 214 7.53 10.62 -8.94
N LEU A 215 8.71 10.09 -8.61
CA LEU A 215 9.09 9.66 -7.28
C LEU A 215 10.25 10.53 -6.79
N GLY A 216 10.14 11.03 -5.57
CA GLY A 216 11.20 11.80 -4.92
C GLY A 216 10.72 12.62 -3.73
N GLY A 217 11.57 13.51 -3.22
CA GLY A 217 11.16 14.46 -2.18
C GLY A 217 10.15 15.49 -2.71
N PHE A 218 9.30 16.01 -1.84
CA PHE A 218 8.22 16.94 -2.22
C PHE A 218 8.71 18.16 -3.04
N LYS A 219 9.78 18.83 -2.58
CA LYS A 219 10.39 19.97 -3.29
C LYS A 219 10.95 19.57 -4.66
N ASN A 220 11.61 18.41 -4.72
CA ASN A 220 12.22 17.89 -5.95
C ASN A 220 11.15 17.52 -6.99
N ILE A 221 10.04 16.91 -6.55
CA ILE A 221 8.90 16.59 -7.42
C ILE A 221 8.30 17.86 -8.01
N HIS A 222 8.18 18.94 -7.22
CA HIS A 222 7.69 20.23 -7.72
C HIS A 222 8.54 20.76 -8.88
N ILE A 223 9.86 20.72 -8.75
CA ILE A 223 10.79 21.20 -9.78
C ILE A 223 10.76 20.32 -11.02
N ALA A 224 10.74 18.99 -10.84
CA ALA A 224 10.62 18.04 -11.95
C ALA A 224 9.32 18.26 -12.72
N ARG A 225 8.20 18.45 -12.01
CA ARG A 225 6.90 18.77 -12.60
C ARG A 225 6.94 20.10 -13.35
N GLU A 226 7.50 21.17 -12.78
CA GLU A 226 7.58 22.47 -13.45
C GLU A 226 8.37 22.38 -14.77
N ALA A 227 9.47 21.62 -14.77
CA ALA A 227 10.23 21.35 -15.99
C ALA A 227 9.42 20.57 -17.03
N ILE A 228 8.70 19.52 -16.62
CA ILE A 228 7.83 18.73 -17.50
C ILE A 228 6.70 19.60 -18.07
N VAL A 229 6.02 20.39 -17.23
CA VAL A 229 4.97 21.33 -17.63
C VAL A 229 5.51 22.34 -18.64
N SER A 230 6.70 22.90 -18.40
CA SER A 230 7.34 23.84 -19.32
C SER A 230 7.63 23.23 -20.69
N LEU A 231 8.03 21.95 -20.74
CA LEU A 231 8.24 21.21 -21.99
C LEU A 231 6.92 20.95 -22.73
N ILE A 232 5.85 20.63 -22.01
CA ILE A 232 4.50 20.44 -22.56
C ILE A 232 3.98 21.76 -23.16
N LEU A 233 4.19 22.88 -22.48
CA LEU A 233 3.70 24.20 -22.89
C LEU A 233 4.36 24.75 -24.16
N GLY A 234 5.55 24.28 -24.52
CA GLY A 234 6.22 24.80 -25.70
C GLY A 234 7.67 25.22 -25.51
N SER A 235 8.17 25.31 -24.28
CA SER A 235 9.47 25.93 -23.99
C SER A 235 10.63 25.18 -24.64
N PRO A 236 11.58 25.87 -25.30
CA PRO A 236 12.76 25.23 -25.88
C PRO A 236 13.52 24.41 -24.82
N PRO A 237 13.96 23.18 -25.13
CA PRO A 237 14.62 22.31 -24.15
C PRO A 237 15.90 22.93 -23.57
N GLY A 238 16.63 23.73 -24.36
CA GLY A 238 17.81 24.46 -23.88
C GLY A 238 17.51 25.41 -22.73
N LYS A 239 16.37 26.13 -22.78
CA LYS A 239 15.92 27.00 -21.69
C LYS A 239 15.56 26.21 -20.44
N VAL A 240 14.89 25.07 -20.61
CA VAL A 240 14.50 24.17 -19.50
C VAL A 240 15.74 23.61 -18.80
N TYR A 241 16.77 23.20 -19.54
CA TYR A 241 18.03 22.75 -18.96
C TYR A 241 18.77 23.85 -18.20
N GLY A 242 18.78 25.08 -18.72
CA GLY A 242 19.36 26.23 -18.02
C GLY A 242 18.68 26.45 -16.66
N ASN A 243 17.34 26.51 -16.66
CA ASN A 243 16.56 26.68 -15.43
C ASN A 243 16.78 25.53 -14.44
N LEU A 244 16.74 24.27 -14.90
CA LEU A 244 16.98 23.11 -14.05
C LEU A 244 18.36 23.14 -13.41
N ARG A 245 19.39 23.57 -14.16
CA ARG A 245 20.76 23.67 -13.63
C ARG A 245 20.87 24.75 -12.54
N THR A 246 20.26 25.92 -12.76
CA THR A 246 20.25 27.00 -11.76
C THR A 246 19.50 26.58 -10.50
N VAL A 247 18.33 25.95 -10.65
CA VAL A 247 17.54 25.47 -9.51
C VAL A 247 18.27 24.36 -8.77
N ALA A 248 18.86 23.39 -9.48
CA ALA A 248 19.63 22.31 -8.87
C ALA A 248 20.85 22.82 -8.09
N SER A 249 21.54 23.87 -8.58
CA SER A 249 22.64 24.52 -7.85
C SER A 249 22.15 25.12 -6.54
N ARG A 250 21.05 25.89 -6.60
CA ARG A 250 20.45 26.52 -5.41
C ARG A 250 19.97 25.50 -4.37
N MET A 251 19.42 24.37 -4.81
CA MET A 251 19.00 23.31 -3.87
C MET A 251 20.17 22.59 -3.19
N LYS A 252 21.34 22.59 -3.82
CA LYS A 252 22.55 22.00 -3.24
C LYS A 252 23.23 22.94 -2.26
N GLU A 253 23.07 24.25 -2.45
CA GLU A 253 23.52 25.26 -1.50
C GLU A 253 22.69 25.17 -0.22
N ARG A 254 23.35 24.74 0.86
CA ARG A 254 22.78 24.69 2.19
C ARG A 254 23.10 26.04 2.84
N PHE A 255 22.08 26.86 3.07
CA PHE A 255 22.18 28.04 3.94
C PHE A 255 22.35 27.60 5.39
#